data_AF-A0A353H4Q0-F1
#
_entry.id   AF-A0A353H4Q0-F1
#
_cell.length_a   1.000
_cell.length_b   1.000
_cell.length_c   1.000
_cell.angle_alpha   90.00
_cell.angle_beta   90.00
_cell.angle_gamma   90.00
#
_symmetry.space_group_name_H-M   'P 1'
#
loop_
_entity.id
_entity.type
_entity.pdbx_description
1 polymer ?
#
loop_
_entity_poly.entity_id
_entity_poly.type
_entity_poly.pdbx_seq_one_letter_code
_entity_poly.pdbx_strand_id
1 'polypeptide(L)'
;MVLFIQNLKAGIRFNWWAIFIYIPVTTSLNTVFQVLQQQGKFNETVAGNLGSAVMVGTIASLLLLGLDWALWWPLIILAAGASTFITGVRNRK
;
A
#
# COMPACT_ATOMS: atom_id res chain seq x y z
N MET A 1 2.42 24.10 29.55
CA MET A 1 2.71 24.56 28.18
C MET A 1 3.86 23.75 27.55
N VAL A 2 3.66 22.45 27.29
CA VAL A 2 4.71 21.61 26.64
C VAL A 2 4.20 20.86 25.39
N LEU A 3 2.90 20.97 25.07
CA LEU A 3 2.25 20.16 24.03
C LEU A 3 2.23 20.79 22.62
N PHE A 4 2.78 22.00 22.43
CA PHE A 4 2.67 22.72 21.15
C PHE A 4 3.97 22.78 20.31
N ILE A 5 5.14 22.61 20.93
CA ILE A 5 6.44 22.75 20.23
C ILE A 5 6.84 21.49 19.45
N GLN A 6 6.25 20.34 19.74
CA GLN A 6 6.44 19.13 18.92
C GLN A 6 5.50 19.06 17.70
N ASN A 7 4.55 20.00 17.58
CA ASN A 7 3.43 19.91 16.62
C ASN A 7 3.79 20.33 15.17
N LEU A 8 5.02 20.73 14.87
CA LEU A 8 5.33 21.30 13.54
C LEU A 8 6.70 20.89 12.97
N LYS A 9 7.07 19.63 13.18
CA LYS A 9 8.04 18.97 12.31
C LYS A 9 7.40 17.84 11.50
N ALA A 10 6.18 18.07 11.02
CA ALA A 10 5.66 17.42 9.81
C ALA A 10 6.42 17.96 8.58
N GLY A 11 7.74 17.86 8.62
CA GLY A 11 8.58 18.09 7.45
C GLY A 11 8.43 16.86 6.60
N ILE A 12 7.90 17.01 5.39
CA ILE A 12 7.93 15.98 4.36
C ILE A 12 9.42 15.65 4.12
N ARG A 13 9.93 14.64 4.82
CA ARG A 13 11.32 14.20 4.67
C ARG A 13 11.32 13.16 3.58
N PHE A 14 11.61 13.59 2.35
CA PHE A 14 11.65 12.67 1.22
C PHE A 14 12.71 11.58 1.47
N ASN A 15 12.25 10.36 1.70
CA ASN A 15 13.09 9.21 1.95
C ASN A 15 13.40 8.55 0.61
N TRP A 16 14.42 9.03 -0.09
CA TRP A 16 14.84 8.53 -1.41
C TRP A 16 15.07 7.00 -1.44
N TRP A 17 15.47 6.40 -0.31
CA TRP A 17 15.66 4.97 -0.16
C TRP A 17 14.34 4.17 -0.22
N ALA A 18 13.19 4.78 0.07
CA ALA A 18 11.90 4.10 0.01
C ALA A 18 11.51 3.70 -1.42
N ILE A 19 12.18 4.25 -2.44
CA ILE A 19 12.00 3.82 -3.84
C ILE A 19 12.35 2.33 -4.03
N PHE A 20 13.22 1.76 -3.20
CA PHE A 20 13.54 0.33 -3.23
C PHE A 20 12.34 -0.54 -2.82
N ILE A 21 11.43 0.00 -2.01
CA ILE A 21 10.22 -0.70 -1.56
C ILE A 21 9.16 -0.75 -2.68
N TYR A 22 9.29 0.10 -3.71
CA TYR A 22 8.43 0.02 -4.89
C TYR A 22 8.76 -1.16 -5.80
N ILE A 23 9.94 -1.78 -5.70
CA ILE A 23 10.33 -2.94 -6.52
C ILE A 23 9.27 -4.06 -6.44
N PRO A 24 8.91 -4.59 -5.25
CA PRO A 24 7.86 -5.62 -5.15
C PRO A 24 6.46 -5.14 -5.56
N VAL A 25 6.19 -3.83 -5.49
CA VAL A 25 4.92 -3.26 -5.97
C VAL A 25 4.84 -3.35 -7.48
N THR A 26 5.91 -2.99 -8.18
CA THR A 26 5.98 -3.07 -9.64
C THR A 26 5.91 -4.52 -10.14
N THR A 27 6.49 -5.49 -9.43
CA THR A 27 6.38 -6.91 -9.81
C THR A 27 4.97 -7.46 -9.59
N SER A 28 4.30 -7.05 -8.51
CA SER A 28 2.91 -7.43 -8.23
C SER A 28 1.96 -6.87 -9.30
N LEU A 29 2.13 -5.60 -9.67
CA LEU A 29 1.36 -4.97 -10.75
C LEU A 29 1.66 -5.59 -12.12
N ASN A 30 2.92 -5.90 -12.43
CA ASN A 30 3.28 -6.55 -13.69
C ASN A 30 2.60 -7.92 -13.82
N THR A 31 2.56 -8.70 -12.74
CA THR A 31 1.84 -9.97 -12.71
C THR A 31 0.33 -9.78 -12.93
N VAL A 32 -0.27 -8.74 -12.35
CA VAL A 32 -1.68 -8.38 -12.58
C VAL A 32 -1.93 -8.08 -14.06
N PHE A 33 -1.10 -7.25 -14.69
CA PHE A 33 -1.20 -6.91 -16.11
C PHE A 33 -1.03 -8.14 -17.01
N GLN A 34 -0.05 -9.00 -16.73
CA GLN A 34 0.18 -10.22 -17.50
C GLN A 34 -1.01 -11.19 -17.42
N VAL A 35 -1.54 -11.43 -16.22
CA VAL A 35 -2.67 -12.34 -16.04
C VAL A 35 -3.95 -11.77 -16.67
N LEU A 36 -4.17 -10.45 -16.57
CA LEU A 36 -5.26 -9.76 -17.25
C LEU A 36 -5.16 -9.86 -18.78
N GLN A 37 -3.97 -9.68 -19.35
CA GLN A 37 -3.77 -9.79 -20.81
C GLN A 37 -3.89 -11.23 -21.32
N GLN A 38 -3.38 -12.22 -20.57
CA GLN A 38 -3.38 -13.62 -21.00
C GLN A 38 -4.72 -14.32 -20.80
N GLN A 39 -5.40 -14.05 -19.69
CA GLN A 39 -6.63 -14.77 -19.32
C GLN A 39 -7.89 -13.93 -19.52
N GLY A 40 -7.78 -12.60 -19.60
CA GLY A 40 -8.92 -11.68 -19.70
C GLY A 40 -9.87 -11.72 -18.50
N LYS A 41 -9.51 -12.44 -17.42
CA LYS A 41 -10.38 -12.74 -16.28
C LYS A 41 -9.74 -12.32 -14.97
N PHE A 42 -10.58 -11.73 -14.10
CA PHE A 42 -10.21 -11.36 -12.75
C PHE A 42 -10.12 -12.60 -11.84
N ASN A 43 -8.98 -13.30 -11.87
CA ASN A 43 -8.74 -14.52 -11.08
C ASN A 43 -8.19 -14.23 -9.65
N GLU A 44 -8.08 -15.24 -8.79
CA GLU A 44 -7.51 -15.19 -7.43
C GLU A 44 -6.13 -14.55 -7.40
N THR A 45 -5.26 -14.94 -8.33
CA THR A 45 -3.92 -14.35 -8.52
C THR A 45 -3.96 -12.85 -8.74
N VAL A 46 -4.95 -12.35 -9.50
CA VAL A 46 -5.09 -10.91 -9.78
C VAL A 46 -5.47 -10.13 -8.53
N ALA A 47 -6.45 -10.58 -7.73
CA ALA A 47 -6.80 -9.85 -6.52
C ALA A 47 -5.78 -10.02 -5.39
N GLY A 48 -5.11 -11.18 -5.28
CA GLY A 48 -4.02 -11.36 -4.33
C GLY A 48 -2.87 -10.39 -4.61
N ASN A 49 -2.47 -10.28 -5.87
CA ASN A 49 -1.41 -9.36 -6.29
C ASN A 49 -1.84 -7.89 -6.27
N LEU A 50 -3.11 -7.58 -6.52
CA LEU A 50 -3.64 -6.22 -6.31
C LEU A 50 -3.65 -5.85 -4.83
N GLY A 51 -4.11 -6.77 -3.97
CA GLY A 51 -4.12 -6.56 -2.52
C GLY A 51 -2.72 -6.33 -1.96
N SER A 52 -1.74 -7.13 -2.38
CA SER A 52 -0.34 -6.94 -1.98
C SER A 52 0.25 -5.64 -2.54
N ALA A 53 -0.01 -5.32 -3.82
CA ALA A 53 0.46 -4.07 -4.44
C ALA A 53 -0.11 -2.83 -3.74
N VAL A 54 -1.39 -2.85 -3.37
CA VAL A 54 -2.03 -1.74 -2.63
C VAL A 54 -1.43 -1.62 -1.24
N MET A 55 -1.27 -2.72 -0.51
CA MET A 55 -0.74 -2.69 0.85
C MET A 55 0.71 -2.22 0.90
N VAL A 56 1.59 -2.86 0.11
CA VAL A 56 3.02 -2.52 0.05
C VAL A 56 3.23 -1.16 -0.60
N GLY A 57 2.45 -0.81 -1.62
CA GLY A 57 2.49 0.50 -2.28
C GLY A 57 2.08 1.64 -1.35
N THR A 58 1.11 1.42 -0.47
CA THR A 58 0.72 2.39 0.57
C THR A 58 1.87 2.62 1.55
N ILE A 59 2.49 1.55 2.04
CA ILE A 59 3.64 1.63 2.97
C ILE A 59 4.83 2.33 2.29
N ALA A 60 5.14 1.96 1.04
CA ALA A 60 6.21 2.58 0.26
C ALA A 60 5.95 4.07 0.05
N SER A 61 4.72 4.47 -0.27
CA SER A 61 4.33 5.88 -0.43
C SER A 61 4.48 6.67 0.87
N LEU A 62 4.04 6.09 1.99
CA LEU A 62 4.14 6.70 3.33
C LEU A 62 5.59 6.94 3.72
N LEU A 63 6.45 5.95 3.50
CA LEU A 63 7.87 6.05 3.76
C LEU A 63 8.52 7.05 2.82
N LEU A 64 8.25 6.99 1.52
CA LEU A 64 8.84 7.87 0.50
C LEU A 64 8.57 9.35 0.79
N LEU A 65 7.35 9.68 1.20
CA LEU A 65 6.96 11.04 1.56
C LEU A 65 7.42 11.45 2.97
N GLY A 66 8.00 10.53 3.74
CA GLY A 66 8.44 10.75 5.12
C GLY A 66 7.33 11.26 6.00
N LEU A 67 6.13 10.74 5.78
CA LEU A 67 4.93 11.17 6.49
C LEU A 67 4.97 10.69 7.93
N ASP A 68 4.48 11.51 8.85
CA ASP A 68 4.46 11.20 10.28
C ASP A 68 3.63 9.94 10.53
N TRP A 69 4.30 8.88 10.98
CA TRP A 69 3.69 7.58 11.29
C TRP A 69 2.50 7.70 12.26
N ALA A 70 2.60 8.62 13.22
CA ALA A 70 1.55 8.89 14.20
C ALA A 70 0.26 9.47 13.59
N LEU A 71 0.34 10.15 12.44
CA LEU A 71 -0.81 10.73 11.75
C LEU A 71 -1.40 9.78 10.69
N TRP A 72 -0.55 8.95 10.07
CA TRP A 72 -0.91 8.16 8.88
C TRP A 72 -1.20 6.67 9.13
N TRP A 73 -1.00 6.17 10.35
CA TRP A 73 -1.42 4.81 10.72
C TRP A 73 -2.89 4.44 10.40
N PRO A 74 -3.89 5.36 10.40
CA PRO A 74 -5.28 5.00 10.05
C PRO A 74 -5.44 4.58 8.59
N LEU A 75 -4.61 5.12 7.68
CA LEU A 75 -4.62 4.76 6.27
C LEU A 75 -4.09 3.34 6.03
N ILE A 76 -3.15 2.87 6.85
CA ILE A 76 -2.67 1.48 6.79
C ILE A 76 -3.78 0.52 7.23
N ILE A 77 -4.55 0.89 8.25
CA ILE A 77 -5.72 0.11 8.70
C ILE A 77 -6.80 0.08 7.61
N LEU A 78 -7.05 1.21 6.93
CA LEU A 78 -7.96 1.25 5.79
C LEU A 78 -7.47 0.37 4.63
N ALA A 79 -6.17 0.40 4.31
CA ALA A 79 -5.59 -0.44 3.26
C ALA A 79 -5.64 -1.94 3.61
N ALA A 80 -5.34 -2.30 4.86
CA ALA A 80 -5.43 -3.67 5.36
C ALA A 80 -6.89 -4.15 5.43
N GLY A 81 -7.82 -3.28 5.82
CA GLY A 81 -9.26 -3.52 5.78
C GLY A 81 -9.77 -3.71 4.35
N ALA A 82 -9.29 -2.91 3.40
CA ALA A 82 -9.63 -3.05 1.99
C ALA A 82 -9.08 -4.36 1.41
N SER A 83 -7.84 -4.74 1.72
CA SER A 83 -7.25 -6.00 1.24
C SER A 83 -7.98 -7.23 1.81
N THR A 84 -8.33 -7.20 3.10
CA THR A 84 -9.16 -8.24 3.72
C THR A 84 -10.58 -8.24 3.22
N PHE A 85 -11.17 -7.10 2.87
CA PHE A 85 -12.48 -7.04 2.24
C PHE A 85 -12.47 -7.64 0.83
N ILE A 86 -11.48 -7.29 0.00
CA ILE A 86 -11.31 -7.83 -1.35
C ILE A 86 -11.10 -9.36 -1.30
N THR A 87 -10.30 -9.83 -0.34
CA THR A 87 -10.02 -11.26 -0.16
C THR A 87 -11.23 -11.99 0.46
N GLY A 88 -11.85 -11.41 1.48
CA GLY A 88 -12.95 -11.98 2.26
C GLY A 88 -14.29 -12.00 1.52
N VAL A 89 -14.59 -10.98 0.70
CA VAL A 89 -15.75 -10.99 -0.22
C VAL A 89 -15.65 -12.16 -1.19
N ARG A 90 -14.43 -12.53 -1.61
CA ARG A 90 -14.22 -13.64 -2.54
C ARG A 90 -14.21 -15.01 -1.87
N ASN A 91 -13.85 -15.10 -0.59
CA ASN A 91 -13.77 -16.36 0.15
C ASN A 91 -15.13 -16.98 0.54
N ARG A 92 -16.26 -16.45 0.03
CA ARG A 92 -17.55 -17.15 0.07
C ARG A 92 -17.66 -18.14 -1.09
N LYS A 93 -17.02 -19.29 -0.96
CA LYS A 93 -17.42 -20.53 -1.64
C LYS A 93 -17.59 -21.62 -0.61
#